data_AF-X0WZ07-F1
#
_entry.id   AF-X0WZ07-F1
#
_cell.length_a   1.000
_cell.length_b   1.000
_cell.length_c   1.000
_cell.angle_alpha   90.00
_cell.angle_beta   90.00
_cell.angle_gamma   90.00
#
_symmetry.space_group_name_H-M   'P 1'
#
loop_
_entity.id
_entity.type
_entity.pdbx_description
1 polymer ?
#
loop_
_entity_poly.entity_id
_entity_poly.type
_entity_poly.pdbx_seq_one_letter_code
_entity_poly.pdbx_strand_id
1 'polypeptide(L)' 'MPEVIKTKTGIEMVKIPGGFFDMGSKRGEADESPAHKVWVDSFLMDKYELTQGRIPS' A
#
# COMPACT_ATOMS: atom_id res chain seq x y z
N MET A 1 -15.19 -3.65 -5.59
CA MET A 1 -14.29 -2.55 -5.14
C MET A 1 -13.86 -2.86 -3.72
N PRO A 2 -12.58 -2.65 -3.36
CA PRO A 2 -12.12 -2.83 -1.99
C PRO A 2 -12.82 -1.85 -1.04
N GLU A 3 -12.97 -2.24 0.22
CA GLU A 3 -13.67 -1.47 1.25
C GLU A 3 -12.91 -0.17 1.55
N VAL A 4 -13.62 0.97 1.49
CA VAL A 4 -13.06 2.30 1.81
C VAL A 4 -13.49 2.69 3.22
N ILE A 5 -12.50 2.95 4.08
CA ILE A 5 -12.68 3.42 5.46
C ILE A 5 -12.31 4.89 5.53
N LYS A 6 -13.19 5.73 6.09
CA LYS A 6 -12.88 7.12 6.39
C LYS A 6 -12.39 7.24 7.84
N THR A 7 -11.18 7.76 8.02
CA THR A 7 -10.62 8.01 9.37
C THR A 7 -11.32 9.20 10.03
N LYS A 8 -11.05 9.40 11.32
CA LYS A 8 -11.55 10.57 12.08
C LYS A 8 -11.06 11.91 11.50
N THR A 9 -9.92 11.92 10.82
CA THR A 9 -9.36 13.10 10.14
C THR A 9 -9.85 13.26 8.70
N GLY A 10 -10.77 12.42 8.24
CA GLY A 10 -11.36 12.49 6.91
C GLY A 10 -10.53 11.83 5.80
N ILE A 11 -9.44 11.13 6.14
CA ILE A 11 -8.60 10.42 5.18
C ILE A 11 -9.33 9.16 4.70
N GLU A 12 -9.40 8.97 3.38
CA GLU A 12 -9.90 7.75 2.76
C GLU A 12 -8.79 6.71 2.71
N MET A 13 -8.95 5.62 3.45
CA MET A 13 -8.08 4.45 3.39
C MET A 13 -8.81 3.28 2.75
N VAL A 14 -8.06 2.36 2.15
CA VAL A 14 -8.57 1.16 1.51
C VAL A 14 -8.04 -0.06 2.27
N LYS A 15 -8.92 -1.02 2.55
CA LYS A 15 -8.51 -2.31 3.11
C LYS A 15 -7.90 -3.20 2.03
N ILE A 16 -6.62 -3.51 2.18
CA ILE A 16 -5.89 -4.45 1.34
C ILE A 16 -5.97 -5.82 2.01
N PRO A 17 -6.54 -6.85 1.35
CA PRO A 17 -6.58 -8.19 1.90
C PRO A 17 -5.17 -8.77 1.98
N GLY A 18 -4.90 -9.52 3.04
CA GLY A 18 -3.66 -10.26 3.20
C GLY A 18 -3.51 -11.35 2.12
N GLY A 19 -2.27 -11.67 1.78
CA GLY A 19 -1.98 -12.61 0.73
C GLY A 19 -0.51 -12.67 0.37
N PHE A 20 -0.21 -13.52 -0.61
CA PHE A 20 1.11 -13.60 -1.21
C PHE A 20 1.21 -12.71 -2.46
N PHE A 21 2.37 -12.10 -2.65
CA PHE A 21 2.74 -11.47 -3.91
C PHE A 21 4.24 -11.60 -4.17
N ASP A 22 4.66 -11.44 -5.41
CA ASP A 22 6.08 -11.38 -5.77
C ASP A 22 6.57 -9.94 -5.62
N MET A 23 7.49 -9.71 -4.67
CA MET A 23 8.15 -8.42 -4.45
C MET A 23 9.51 -8.40 -5.13
N GLY A 24 9.87 -7.26 -5.73
CA GLY A 24 11.10 -7.09 -6.51
C GLY A 24 10.93 -7.48 -7.97
N SER A 25 12.03 -7.48 -8.72
CA SER A 25 12.04 -7.69 -10.16
C SER A 25 13.04 -8.78 -10.57
N LYS A 26 12.78 -9.40 -11.74
CA LYS A 26 13.75 -10.29 -12.41
C LYS A 26 14.58 -9.55 -13.47
N ARG A 27 14.17 -8.33 -13.84
CA ARG A 27 14.75 -7.52 -14.93
C ARG A 27 15.05 -6.09 -14.50
N GLY A 28 14.94 -5.79 -13.20
CA GLY A 28 15.17 -4.46 -12.64
C GLY A 28 16.64 -4.23 -12.33
N GLU A 29 16.91 -3.10 -11.69
CA GLU A 29 18.25 -2.79 -11.18
C GLU A 29 18.69 -3.81 -10.11
N ALA A 30 20.00 -3.80 -9.79
CA ALA A 30 20.59 -4.80 -8.91
C ALA A 30 19.98 -4.79 -7.49
N ASP A 31 19.48 -3.65 -7.01
CA ASP A 31 18.82 -3.48 -5.71
C ASP A 31 17.33 -3.83 -5.72
N GLU A 32 16.70 -3.93 -6.90
CA GLU A 32 15.32 -4.39 -7.06
C GLU A 32 15.22 -5.92 -7.20
N SER A 33 16.36 -6.60 -7.40
CA SER A 33 16.45 -8.04 -7.64
C SER A 33 16.89 -8.82 -6.40
N PRO A 34 16.55 -10.12 -6.26
CA PRO A 34 15.65 -10.88 -7.11
C PRO A 34 14.18 -10.77 -6.66
N ALA A 35 13.27 -10.99 -7.59
CA ALA A 35 11.86 -11.23 -7.26
C ALA A 35 11.70 -12.42 -6.30
N HIS A 36 11.00 -12.23 -5.18
CA HIS A 36 10.73 -13.26 -4.19
C HIS A 36 9.32 -13.13 -3.62
N LYS A 37 8.76 -14.28 -3.21
CA LYS A 37 7.38 -14.37 -2.74
C LYS A 37 7.27 -13.93 -1.28
N VAL A 38 6.43 -12.92 -1.01
CA VAL A 38 6.23 -12.32 0.31
C VAL A 38 4.77 -12.51 0.74
N TRP A 39 4.56 -12.85 2.01
CA TRP A 39 3.24 -12.78 2.66
C TRP A 39 3.11 -11.47 3.41
N VAL A 40 1.94 -10.83 3.30
CA VAL A 40 1.55 -9.73 4.17
C VAL A 40 0.16 -9.98 4.74
N ASP A 41 -0.03 -9.61 6.00
CA ASP A 41 -1.36 -9.63 6.62
C ASP A 41 -2.25 -8.54 6.04
N SER A 42 -3.55 -8.58 6.35
CA SER A 42 -4.46 -7.51 5.90
C SER A 42 -4.11 -6.18 6.56
N PHE A 43 -4.08 -5.10 5.79
CA PHE A 43 -3.75 -3.77 6.29
C PHE A 43 -4.58 -2.68 5.59
N LEU A 44 -4.46 -1.44 6.09
CA LEU A 44 -5.08 -0.25 5.49
C LEU A 44 -4.01 0.59 4.79
N MET A 45 -4.33 1.10 3.61
CA MET A 45 -3.46 1.98 2.83
C MET A 45 -4.23 3.22 2.40
N ASP A 46 -3.61 4.40 2.45
CA ASP A 46 -4.21 5.62 1.93
C ASP A 46 -4.58 5.45 0.47
N LYS A 47 -5.81 5.85 0.10
CA LYS A 47 -6.31 5.73 -1.27
C LYS A 47 -5.58 6.66 -2.25
N TYR A 48 -5.03 7.75 -1.72
CA TYR A 48 -4.34 8.78 -2.48
C TYR A 48 -3.06 9.16 -1.75
N GLU A 49 -2.05 9.58 -2.49
CA GLU A 49 -0.83 10.15 -1.92
C GLU A 49 -1.15 11.37 -1.03
N LEU A 50 -0.37 11.53 0.03
CA LEU A 50 -0.44 12.72 0.87
C LEU A 50 0.01 13.95 0.08
N THR A 51 -0.81 15.00 0.10
CA THR A 51 -0.48 16.29 -0.48
C THR A 51 -0.29 17.31 0.64
N GLN A 52 0.52 18.35 0.41
CA GLN A 52 0.80 19.41 1.41
C GLN A 52 -0.48 20.01 2.00
N GLY A 53 -1.53 20.22 1.19
CA GLY A 53 -2.82 20.74 1.66
C GLY A 53 -3.68 19.76 2.47
N ARG A 54 -3.26 18.49 2.60
CA ARG A 54 -3.96 17.43 3.34
C ARG A 54 -3.25 17.02 4.64
N ILE A 55 -2.07 17.57 4.92
CA ILE A 55 -1.39 17.35 6.20
C ILE A 55 -2.21 18.04 7.28
N PRO A 56 -2.75 17.31 8.28
CA PRO A 56 -3.43 17.92 9.40
C PRO A 56 -2.45 18.76 10.21
N SER A 57 -2.80 20.01 10.50
CA SER A 57 -2.08 20.89 11.43
C SER A 57 -2.36 20.53 12.89
#